data_AF-A0A7X2RUX1-F1
#
_entry.id   AF-A0A7X2RUX1-F1
#
_cell.length_a   1.000
_cell.length_b   1.000
_cell.length_c   1.000
_cell.angle_alpha   90.00
_cell.angle_beta   90.00
_cell.angle_gamma   90.00
#
_symmetry.space_group_name_H-M   'P 1'
#
loop_
_entity.id
_entity.type
_entity.pdbx_description
1 polymer ?
#
loop_
_entity_poly.entity_id
_entity_poly.type
_entity_poly.pdbx_seq_one_letter_code
_entity_poly.pdbx_strand_id
1 'polypeptide(L)'
;MKSENYMFAKLMGFSADVDLLKKHFLEEVTKTDPILFKDNNVKYYGWAITSRDGSVDDGVKRISDNTNNIRGVTPTKVCSGYLLEVMDSLKDAGVSPYRARLMQMESEGDEMQFHVDATKETWRLHIPITTNPDCLFEWRREDGTIESVHLPADGSAWLVRVDVQHRAINKSKGSASRVHLLMGCADGLKTGMLSEPCIKI
;
A
#
# COMPACT_ATOMS: atom_id res chain seq x y z
N MET A 1 13.21 -1.86 -17.83
CA MET A 1 11.97 -2.66 -17.79
C MET A 1 10.79 -1.75 -18.10
N LYS A 2 9.87 -2.17 -18.98
CA LYS A 2 8.65 -1.41 -19.30
C LYS A 2 7.54 -1.78 -18.33
N SER A 3 7.00 -0.83 -17.58
CA SER A 3 6.10 -1.11 -16.46
C SER A 3 4.82 -1.84 -16.87
N GLU A 4 4.29 -1.57 -18.06
CA GLU A 4 3.06 -2.20 -18.53
C GLU A 4 3.13 -3.74 -18.62
N ASN A 5 4.34 -4.31 -18.68
CA ASN A 5 4.55 -5.75 -18.82
C ASN A 5 4.64 -6.50 -17.48
N TYR A 6 4.47 -5.85 -16.33
CA TYR A 6 4.65 -6.47 -15.03
C TYR A 6 3.43 -6.28 -14.13
N MET A 7 3.12 -7.32 -13.34
CA MET A 7 2.13 -7.31 -12.26
C MET A 7 2.72 -6.77 -10.96
N PHE A 8 4.03 -6.93 -10.80
CA PHE A 8 4.73 -6.78 -9.54
C PHE A 8 6.21 -6.46 -9.79
N ALA A 9 6.79 -5.57 -9.00
CA ALA A 9 8.23 -5.29 -8.99
C ALA A 9 8.67 -4.59 -7.68
N LYS A 10 9.99 -4.57 -7.41
CA LYS A 10 10.57 -3.65 -6.42
C LYS A 10 10.78 -2.26 -7.01
N LEU A 11 10.68 -1.24 -6.17
CA LEU A 11 11.19 0.10 -6.48
C LEU A 11 12.72 0.07 -6.44
N MET A 12 13.35 0.38 -7.57
CA MET A 12 14.79 0.32 -7.72
C MET A 12 15.50 1.30 -6.79
N GLY A 13 16.51 0.82 -6.06
CA GLY A 13 17.40 1.65 -5.25
C GLY A 13 16.77 2.26 -4.01
N PHE A 14 15.54 1.88 -3.67
CA PHE A 14 14.86 2.37 -2.46
C PHE A 14 14.89 1.33 -1.34
N SER A 15 15.19 1.78 -0.13
CA SER A 15 15.05 1.00 1.10
C SER A 15 14.72 1.93 2.27
N ALA A 16 13.80 1.50 3.13
CA ALA A 16 13.50 2.13 4.41
C ALA A 16 14.04 1.27 5.56
N ASP A 17 14.38 1.91 6.68
CA ASP A 17 14.65 1.21 7.94
C ASP A 17 13.33 0.72 8.53
N VAL A 18 13.07 -0.58 8.36
CA VAL A 18 11.79 -1.18 8.76
C VAL A 18 11.61 -1.19 10.28
N ASP A 19 12.69 -1.24 11.05
CA ASP A 19 12.62 -1.25 12.52
C ASP A 19 12.26 0.15 13.04
N LEU A 20 12.87 1.20 12.47
CA LEU A 20 12.47 2.58 12.77
C LEU A 20 11.04 2.88 12.33
N LEU A 21 10.62 2.37 11.17
CA LEU A 21 9.25 2.55 10.67
C LEU A 21 8.24 1.83 11.55
N LYS A 22 8.54 0.61 11.99
CA LYS A 22 7.72 -0.16 12.92
C LYS A 22 7.65 0.50 14.29
N LYS A 23 8.78 0.96 14.82
CA LYS A 23 8.84 1.71 16.08
C LYS A 23 7.98 2.96 16.00
N HIS A 24 8.15 3.78 14.96
CA HIS A 24 7.36 4.99 14.77
C HIS A 24 5.86 4.71 14.64
N PHE A 25 5.48 3.64 13.93
CA PHE A 25 4.09 3.20 13.86
C PHE A 25 3.52 2.90 15.26
N LEU A 26 4.20 2.05 16.04
CA LEU A 26 3.73 1.59 17.34
C LEU A 26 3.75 2.67 18.43
N GLU A 27 4.71 3.59 18.37
CA GLU A 27 4.91 4.59 19.42
C GLU A 27 4.23 5.92 19.11
N GLU A 28 4.07 6.30 17.84
CA GLU A 28 3.54 7.63 17.45
C GLU A 28 2.21 7.55 16.69
N VAL A 29 2.11 6.69 15.68
CA VAL A 29 0.90 6.66 14.83
C VAL A 29 -0.30 6.10 15.58
N THR A 30 -0.13 4.99 16.30
CA THR A 30 -1.21 4.32 17.06
C THR A 30 -1.77 5.15 18.21
N LYS A 31 -1.11 6.27 18.60
CA LYS A 31 -1.68 7.27 19.51
C LYS A 31 -2.87 8.02 18.90
N THR A 32 -2.99 8.01 17.57
CA THR A 32 -4.18 8.51 16.85
C THR A 32 -5.14 7.35 16.61
N ASP A 33 -6.42 7.54 16.92
CA ASP A 33 -7.43 6.52 16.64
C ASP A 33 -7.46 6.13 15.15
N PRO A 34 -7.49 4.83 14.84
CA PRO A 34 -7.64 4.39 13.47
C PRO A 34 -9.03 4.69 12.93
N ILE A 35 -9.11 4.80 11.62
CA ILE A 35 -10.36 4.73 10.89
C ILE A 35 -10.65 3.27 10.58
N LEU A 36 -11.67 2.71 11.21
CA LEU A 36 -12.20 1.41 10.82
C LEU A 36 -12.93 1.56 9.48
N PHE A 37 -12.49 0.80 8.48
CA PHE A 37 -13.10 0.79 7.16
C PHE A 37 -13.35 -0.64 6.72
N LYS A 38 -14.49 -0.88 6.07
CA LYS A 38 -14.85 -2.17 5.50
C LYS A 38 -14.90 -2.04 3.98
N ASP A 39 -14.10 -2.83 3.29
CA ASP A 39 -14.08 -2.88 1.82
C ASP A 39 -13.83 -4.30 1.34
N ASN A 40 -14.42 -4.67 0.20
CA ASN A 40 -14.24 -6.00 -0.40
C ASN A 40 -14.43 -7.15 0.61
N ASN A 41 -15.43 -6.99 1.48
CA ASN A 41 -15.75 -7.83 2.65
C ASN A 41 -14.75 -7.84 3.81
N VAL A 42 -13.59 -7.21 3.70
CA VAL A 42 -12.59 -7.19 4.76
C VAL A 42 -12.67 -5.90 5.58
N LYS A 43 -12.46 -6.02 6.89
CA LYS A 43 -12.27 -4.85 7.77
C LYS A 43 -10.78 -4.57 7.93
N TYR A 44 -10.42 -3.30 7.90
CA TYR A 44 -9.07 -2.86 8.22
C TYR A 44 -9.09 -1.54 8.99
N TYR A 45 -8.03 -1.34 9.77
CA TYR A 45 -7.76 -0.10 10.47
C TYR A 45 -6.80 0.74 9.62
N GLY A 46 -7.17 2.00 9.39
CA GLY A 46 -6.43 2.90 8.52
C GLY A 46 -5.97 4.18 9.24
N TRP A 47 -4.77 4.64 8.91
CA TRP A 47 -4.27 5.97 9.25
C TRP A 47 -3.77 6.65 7.98
N ALA A 48 -4.48 7.68 7.50
CA ALA A 48 -4.02 8.42 6.33
C ALA A 48 -2.80 9.27 6.68
N ILE A 49 -1.74 9.12 5.90
CA ILE A 49 -0.51 9.90 5.95
C ILE A 49 -0.64 11.14 5.07
N THR A 50 -1.26 10.98 3.90
CA THR A 50 -1.69 12.08 3.06
C THR A 50 -3.16 11.96 2.69
N SER A 51 -3.83 13.10 2.59
CA SER A 51 -5.24 13.23 2.21
C SER A 51 -5.46 14.52 1.45
N ARG A 52 -6.70 14.83 1.07
CA ARG A 52 -7.03 16.04 0.31
C ARG A 52 -7.09 17.27 1.21
N ASP A 53 -7.52 17.08 2.44
CA ASP A 53 -7.80 18.16 3.41
C ASP A 53 -6.90 18.11 4.66
N GLY A 54 -5.96 17.15 4.73
CA GLY A 54 -5.08 16.96 5.89
C GLY A 54 -5.72 16.16 7.03
N SER A 55 -6.98 15.73 6.89
CA SER A 55 -7.65 14.84 7.85
C SER A 55 -7.23 13.39 7.67
N VAL A 56 -7.30 12.60 8.75
CA VAL A 56 -6.98 11.17 8.72
C VAL A 56 -8.09 10.38 8.01
N ASP A 57 -9.35 10.80 8.11
CA ASP A 57 -10.47 10.04 7.59
C ASP A 57 -10.68 10.17 6.08
N ASP A 58 -10.39 11.34 5.51
CA ASP A 58 -10.44 11.55 4.05
C ASP A 58 -9.51 10.61 3.27
N GLY A 59 -8.28 10.42 3.76
CA GLY A 59 -7.29 9.60 3.05
C GLY A 59 -7.57 8.09 3.09
N VAL A 60 -8.29 7.61 4.11
CA VAL A 60 -8.63 6.18 4.28
C VAL A 60 -9.87 5.79 3.47
N LYS A 61 -10.95 6.57 3.53
CA LYS A 61 -12.25 6.18 2.97
C LYS A 61 -12.27 6.23 1.44
N ARG A 62 -13.19 5.47 0.82
CA ARG A 62 -13.44 5.58 -0.62
C ARG A 62 -13.91 7.00 -0.96
N ILE A 63 -13.38 7.55 -2.04
CA ILE A 63 -13.76 8.86 -2.55
C ILE A 63 -15.03 8.67 -3.40
N SER A 64 -16.05 9.50 -3.18
CA SER A 64 -17.27 9.47 -3.99
C SER A 64 -17.03 10.12 -5.36
N ASP A 65 -17.71 9.60 -6.38
CA ASP A 65 -17.54 10.02 -7.78
C ASP A 65 -17.84 11.52 -8.02
N ASN A 66 -18.58 12.17 -7.11
CA ASN A 66 -18.98 13.57 -7.19
C ASN A 66 -18.01 14.56 -6.49
N THR A 67 -16.91 14.09 -5.93
CA THR A 67 -15.95 15.00 -5.28
C THR A 67 -14.92 15.54 -6.27
N ASN A 68 -14.50 16.80 -6.06
CA ASN A 68 -13.46 17.42 -6.87
C ASN A 68 -12.24 16.52 -6.95
N ASN A 69 -11.67 16.41 -8.15
CA ASN A 69 -10.59 15.50 -8.49
C ASN A 69 -9.21 16.00 -7.97
N ILE A 70 -9.19 16.41 -6.71
CA ILE A 70 -8.00 16.88 -5.99
C ILE A 70 -7.24 15.64 -5.51
N ARG A 71 -5.97 15.53 -5.87
CA ARG A 71 -5.11 14.44 -5.36
C ARG A 71 -4.89 14.61 -3.86
N GLY A 72 -5.01 13.52 -3.10
CA GLY A 72 -4.77 13.53 -1.66
C GLY A 72 -3.27 13.56 -1.32
N VAL A 73 -2.62 14.71 -1.46
CA VAL A 73 -1.18 14.88 -1.22
C VAL A 73 -0.85 15.69 0.05
N THR A 74 -1.86 16.29 0.67
CA THR A 74 -1.70 17.11 1.89
C THR A 74 -1.32 16.20 3.06
N PRO A 75 -0.18 16.42 3.73
CA PRO A 75 0.19 15.66 4.92
C PRO A 75 -0.85 15.79 6.03
N THR A 76 -1.14 14.69 6.71
CA THR A 76 -1.97 14.70 7.92
C THR A 76 -1.09 14.83 9.16
N LYS A 77 -1.72 14.94 10.35
CA LYS A 77 -1.01 14.95 11.64
C LYS A 77 -0.15 13.71 11.91
N VAL A 78 -0.45 12.56 11.27
CA VAL A 78 0.34 11.33 11.46
C VAL A 78 1.57 11.27 10.55
N CYS A 79 1.67 12.13 9.53
CA CYS A 79 2.85 12.25 8.68
C CYS A 79 3.94 13.05 9.40
N SER A 80 4.70 12.39 10.26
CA SER A 80 5.74 13.02 11.09
C SER A 80 6.93 12.07 11.31
N GLY A 81 7.99 12.58 11.92
CA GLY A 81 9.18 11.78 12.28
C GLY A 81 9.70 10.94 11.12
N TYR A 82 10.03 9.67 11.41
CA TYR A 82 10.58 8.77 10.41
C TYR A 82 9.62 8.48 9.25
N LEU A 83 8.30 8.56 9.47
CA LEU A 83 7.35 8.38 8.39
C LEU A 83 7.41 9.52 7.37
N LEU A 84 7.61 10.77 7.83
CA LEU A 84 7.84 11.91 6.94
C LEU A 84 9.14 11.74 6.14
N GLU A 85 10.22 11.28 6.78
CA GLU A 85 11.50 11.01 6.10
C GLU A 85 11.35 9.95 4.99
N VAL A 86 10.58 8.88 5.23
CA VAL A 86 10.26 7.87 4.21
C VAL A 86 9.46 8.49 3.06
N MET A 87 8.46 9.32 3.36
CA MET A 87 7.65 9.99 2.34
C MET A 87 8.48 10.96 1.48
N ASP A 88 9.42 11.68 2.07
CA ASP A 88 10.32 12.58 1.35
C ASP A 88 11.36 11.81 0.53
N SER A 89 11.93 10.73 1.08
CA SER A 89 12.84 9.84 0.35
C SER A 89 12.19 9.22 -0.90
N LEU A 90 10.90 8.89 -0.84
CA LEU A 90 10.15 8.41 -2.01
C LEU A 90 10.02 9.50 -3.09
N LYS A 91 9.78 10.76 -2.69
CA LYS A 91 9.74 11.89 -3.62
C LYS A 91 11.10 12.13 -4.27
N ASP A 92 12.18 12.04 -3.50
CA ASP A 92 13.55 12.17 -3.99
C ASP A 92 13.92 11.03 -4.96
N ALA A 93 13.38 9.83 -4.74
CA ALA A 93 13.45 8.72 -5.68
C ALA A 93 12.57 8.91 -6.95
N GLY A 94 11.86 10.04 -7.05
CA GLY A 94 11.04 10.42 -8.19
C GLY A 94 9.62 9.83 -8.17
N VAL A 95 9.19 9.19 -7.08
CA VAL A 95 7.81 8.74 -6.88
C VAL A 95 6.97 9.94 -6.47
N SER A 96 5.76 10.05 -7.01
CA SER A 96 4.81 11.11 -6.61
C SER A 96 3.66 10.49 -5.81
N PRO A 97 3.86 10.19 -4.51
CA PRO A 97 2.88 9.45 -3.73
C PRO A 97 1.64 10.30 -3.44
N TYR A 98 0.47 9.69 -3.54
CA TYR A 98 -0.80 10.30 -3.11
C TYR A 98 -1.64 9.29 -2.34
N ARG A 99 -2.50 9.79 -1.46
CA ARG A 99 -3.36 9.01 -0.57
C ARG A 99 -2.58 7.93 0.17
N ALA A 100 -1.41 8.30 0.66
CA ALA A 100 -0.59 7.42 1.45
C ALA A 100 -1.30 7.13 2.77
N ARG A 101 -1.30 5.87 3.18
CA ARG A 101 -1.95 5.41 4.41
C ARG A 101 -1.28 4.17 4.95
N LEU A 102 -1.28 4.04 6.27
CA LEU A 102 -1.01 2.78 6.94
C LEU A 102 -2.32 2.00 6.98
N MET A 103 -2.29 0.74 6.56
CA MET A 103 -3.42 -0.17 6.64
C MET A 103 -3.02 -1.41 7.43
N GLN A 104 -3.78 -1.67 8.51
CA GLN A 104 -3.68 -2.85 9.34
C GLN A 104 -4.84 -3.79 9.06
N MET A 105 -4.51 -5.02 8.68
CA MET A 105 -5.43 -6.13 8.49
C MET A 105 -5.14 -7.19 9.54
N GLU A 106 -6.12 -7.51 10.37
CA GLU A 106 -5.98 -8.57 11.38
C GLU A 106 -5.85 -9.95 10.73
N SER A 107 -5.36 -10.91 11.51
CA SER A 107 -5.31 -12.33 11.16
C SER A 107 -6.70 -12.96 11.21
N GLU A 108 -7.03 -13.78 10.20
CA GLU A 108 -8.29 -14.49 10.05
C GLU A 108 -9.56 -13.59 10.03
N GLY A 109 -10.41 -13.80 9.02
CA GLY A 109 -11.60 -13.00 8.77
C GLY A 109 -12.18 -13.31 7.39
N ASP A 110 -13.08 -12.46 6.92
CA ASP A 110 -13.60 -12.53 5.55
C ASP A 110 -12.42 -12.48 4.55
N GLU A 111 -12.37 -13.40 3.57
CA GLU A 111 -11.37 -13.33 2.51
C GLU A 111 -11.67 -12.17 1.58
N MET A 112 -10.68 -11.30 1.36
CA MET A 112 -10.75 -10.27 0.34
C MET A 112 -11.06 -10.94 -0.99
N GLN A 113 -12.21 -10.60 -1.56
CA GLN A 113 -12.58 -11.07 -2.88
C GLN A 113 -11.63 -10.45 -3.91
N PHE A 114 -11.37 -11.19 -4.98
CA PHE A 114 -10.69 -10.61 -6.13
C PHE A 114 -11.47 -9.39 -6.63
N HIS A 115 -10.77 -8.27 -6.79
CA HIS A 115 -11.36 -7.00 -7.21
C HIS A 115 -10.37 -6.20 -8.06
N VAL A 116 -10.87 -5.12 -8.66
CA VAL A 116 -10.09 -4.13 -9.40
C VAL A 116 -10.34 -2.78 -8.72
N ASP A 117 -9.28 -2.12 -8.28
CA ASP A 117 -9.41 -0.87 -7.52
C ASP A 117 -9.70 0.34 -8.40
N ALA A 118 -9.03 0.40 -9.55
CA ALA A 118 -9.10 1.53 -10.44
C ALA A 118 -8.75 1.14 -11.88
N THR A 119 -9.36 1.82 -12.84
CA THR A 119 -9.01 1.69 -14.26
C THR A 119 -7.92 2.67 -14.71
N LYS A 120 -7.60 3.67 -13.88
CA LYS A 120 -6.63 4.74 -14.18
C LYS A 120 -5.38 4.70 -13.29
N GLU A 121 -5.53 4.31 -12.02
CA GLU A 121 -4.41 4.05 -11.13
C GLU A 121 -3.96 2.61 -11.37
N THR A 122 -2.86 2.45 -12.11
CA THR A 122 -2.37 1.11 -12.44
C THR A 122 -1.48 0.55 -11.34
N TRP A 123 -0.73 1.39 -10.64
CA TRP A 123 0.28 0.97 -9.66
C TRP A 123 0.00 1.52 -8.27
N ARG A 124 0.14 0.64 -7.29
CA ARG A 124 0.18 0.99 -5.88
C ARG A 124 1.52 0.59 -5.27
N LEU A 125 2.12 1.49 -4.51
CA LEU A 125 3.33 1.21 -3.76
C LEU A 125 2.95 0.68 -2.38
N HIS A 126 3.64 -0.36 -1.91
CA HIS A 126 3.52 -0.95 -0.58
C HIS A 126 4.90 -1.05 0.07
N ILE A 127 5.02 -0.61 1.32
CA ILE A 127 6.17 -0.86 2.21
C ILE A 127 5.63 -1.65 3.41
N PRO A 128 5.89 -2.98 3.49
CA PRO A 128 5.48 -3.79 4.63
C PRO A 128 6.24 -3.38 5.90
N ILE A 129 5.51 -3.27 7.00
CA ILE A 129 6.05 -2.89 8.33
C ILE A 129 5.96 -4.07 9.27
N THR A 130 4.79 -4.70 9.32
CA THR A 130 4.55 -5.96 10.02
C THR A 130 3.88 -6.90 9.04
N THR A 131 4.44 -8.09 8.86
CA THR A 131 3.96 -9.11 7.93
C THR A 131 4.36 -10.49 8.43
N ASN A 132 3.84 -11.54 7.82
CA ASN A 132 4.21 -12.93 8.10
C ASN A 132 4.14 -13.75 6.80
N PRO A 133 4.74 -14.95 6.73
CA PRO A 133 4.74 -15.76 5.50
C PRO A 133 3.34 -16.10 4.95
N ASP A 134 2.29 -16.06 5.78
CA ASP A 134 0.89 -16.29 5.38
C ASP A 134 0.19 -15.00 4.87
N CYS A 135 0.90 -13.87 4.82
CA CYS A 135 0.46 -12.64 4.18
C CYS A 135 0.84 -12.64 2.70
N LEU A 136 -0.18 -12.67 1.83
CA LEU A 136 0.01 -12.76 0.39
C LEU A 136 -0.67 -11.60 -0.33
N PHE A 137 -0.08 -11.18 -1.44
CA PHE A 137 -0.73 -10.40 -2.48
C PHE A 137 -0.91 -11.31 -3.68
N GLU A 138 -2.14 -11.42 -4.18
CA GLU A 138 -2.47 -12.33 -5.27
C GLU A 138 -3.09 -11.61 -6.45
N TRP A 139 -2.80 -12.10 -7.65
CA TRP A 139 -3.41 -11.68 -8.91
C TRP A 139 -4.07 -12.87 -9.59
N ARG A 140 -5.25 -12.66 -10.18
CA ARG A 140 -5.90 -13.64 -11.03
C ARG A 140 -5.68 -13.26 -12.49
N ARG A 141 -5.03 -14.15 -13.26
CA ARG A 141 -4.84 -14.02 -14.71
C ARG A 141 -6.15 -14.28 -15.46
N GLU A 142 -6.19 -13.91 -16.74
CA GLU A 142 -7.35 -14.13 -17.61
C GLU A 142 -7.70 -15.61 -17.78
N ASP A 143 -6.69 -16.49 -17.76
CA ASP A 143 -6.86 -17.95 -17.83
C ASP A 143 -7.32 -18.59 -16.49
N GLY A 144 -7.52 -17.77 -15.45
CA GLY A 144 -7.96 -18.18 -14.13
C GLY A 144 -6.84 -18.62 -13.18
N THR A 145 -5.58 -18.68 -13.62
CA THR A 145 -4.45 -18.98 -12.74
C THR A 145 -4.21 -17.87 -11.73
N ILE A 146 -3.66 -18.23 -10.56
CA ILE A 146 -3.38 -17.30 -9.46
C ILE A 146 -1.87 -17.19 -9.28
N GLU A 147 -1.38 -15.96 -9.37
CA GLU A 147 -0.02 -15.57 -9.00
C GLU A 147 -0.05 -15.05 -7.57
N SER A 148 0.81 -15.58 -6.70
CA SER A 148 0.84 -15.19 -5.28
C SER A 148 2.25 -14.79 -4.86
N VAL A 149 2.37 -13.67 -4.16
CA VAL A 149 3.66 -13.17 -3.66
C VAL A 149 3.54 -12.73 -2.21
N HIS A 150 4.51 -13.15 -1.39
CA HIS A 150 4.72 -12.59 -0.06
C HIS A 150 5.59 -11.31 -0.16
N LEU A 151 5.14 -10.22 0.47
CA LEU A 151 5.91 -8.98 0.57
C LEU A 151 6.58 -8.91 1.96
N PRO A 152 7.88 -9.18 2.08
CA PRO A 152 8.58 -9.15 3.37
C PRO A 152 8.74 -7.72 3.89
N ALA A 153 8.76 -7.60 5.22
CA ALA A 153 9.11 -6.38 5.94
C ALA A 153 10.63 -6.27 6.05
N ASP A 154 11.30 -6.11 4.90
CA ASP A 154 12.76 -6.04 4.76
C ASP A 154 13.25 -4.62 4.37
N GLY A 155 12.36 -3.62 4.46
CA GLY A 155 12.63 -2.25 4.04
C GLY A 155 12.40 -1.98 2.55
N SER A 156 12.14 -3.00 1.73
CA SER A 156 11.84 -2.80 0.31
C SER A 156 10.50 -2.10 0.09
N ALA A 157 10.43 -1.28 -0.96
CA ALA A 157 9.17 -0.77 -1.48
C ALA A 157 8.74 -1.55 -2.72
N TRP A 158 7.49 -1.99 -2.72
CA TRP A 158 6.93 -2.93 -3.69
C TRP A 158 5.84 -2.27 -4.51
N LEU A 159 5.94 -2.34 -5.82
CA LEU A 159 4.95 -1.85 -6.76
C LEU A 159 4.08 -3.03 -7.18
N VAL A 160 2.77 -2.91 -6.97
CA VAL A 160 1.76 -3.91 -7.33
C VAL A 160 0.74 -3.30 -8.31
N ARG A 161 0.34 -4.08 -9.32
CA ARG A 161 -0.75 -3.68 -10.22
C ARG A 161 -2.10 -3.83 -9.52
N VAL A 162 -2.94 -2.81 -9.62
CA VAL A 162 -4.27 -2.76 -8.98
C VAL A 162 -5.42 -2.52 -9.97
N ASP A 163 -5.09 -2.33 -11.25
CA ASP A 163 -6.00 -2.25 -12.40
C ASP A 163 -6.35 -3.62 -13.01
N VAL A 164 -5.88 -4.69 -12.36
CA VAL A 164 -6.18 -6.09 -12.67
C VAL A 164 -6.79 -6.77 -11.44
N GLN A 165 -7.41 -7.94 -11.65
CA GLN A 165 -8.03 -8.71 -10.56
C GLN A 165 -6.98 -9.11 -9.53
N HIS A 166 -7.08 -8.57 -8.32
CA HIS A 166 -6.13 -8.82 -7.25
C HIS A 166 -6.81 -8.91 -5.87
N ARG A 167 -6.06 -9.39 -4.88
CA ARG A 167 -6.46 -9.39 -3.47
C ARG A 167 -5.26 -9.38 -2.53
N ALA A 168 -5.47 -8.89 -1.31
CA ALA A 168 -4.53 -9.04 -0.21
C ALA A 168 -5.09 -10.00 0.85
N ILE A 169 -4.23 -10.85 1.38
CA ILE A 169 -4.58 -11.94 2.29
C ILE A 169 -3.70 -11.88 3.54
N ASN A 170 -4.27 -12.22 4.69
CA ASN A 170 -3.54 -12.54 5.92
C ASN A 170 -4.15 -13.81 6.52
N LYS A 171 -3.55 -14.96 6.18
CA LYS A 171 -4.02 -16.30 6.58
C LYS A 171 -3.34 -16.85 7.84
N SER A 172 -2.55 -16.02 8.52
CA SER A 172 -1.85 -16.46 9.72
C SER A 172 -2.84 -16.87 10.80
N LYS A 173 -2.59 -18.01 11.42
CA LYS A 173 -3.35 -18.45 12.59
C LYS A 173 -3.01 -17.58 13.79
N GLY A 174 -4.01 -17.19 14.58
CA GLY A 174 -3.82 -16.42 15.82
C GLY A 174 -4.08 -14.93 15.66
N SER A 175 -3.26 -14.06 16.27
CA SER A 175 -3.43 -12.59 16.34
C SER A 175 -2.34 -11.81 15.60
N ALA A 176 -1.74 -12.39 14.55
CA ALA A 176 -0.66 -11.76 13.80
C ALA A 176 -1.21 -10.78 12.74
N SER A 177 -1.21 -9.49 13.07
CA SER A 177 -1.66 -8.45 12.15
C SER A 177 -0.66 -8.21 11.00
N ARG A 178 -1.19 -7.73 9.87
CA ARG A 178 -0.44 -7.27 8.70
C ARG A 178 -0.57 -5.75 8.59
N VAL A 179 0.54 -5.04 8.63
CA VAL A 179 0.58 -3.57 8.50
C VAL A 179 1.48 -3.17 7.34
N HIS A 180 0.91 -2.48 6.36
CA HIS A 180 1.65 -1.92 5.23
C HIS A 180 1.40 -0.41 5.16
N LEU A 181 2.46 0.36 4.89
CA LEU A 181 2.34 1.69 4.31
C LEU A 181 2.04 1.51 2.82
N LEU A 182 0.93 2.05 2.33
CA LEU A 182 0.55 1.96 0.93
C LEU A 182 0.07 3.29 0.37
N MET A 183 0.28 3.51 -0.92
CA MET A 183 -0.01 4.78 -1.59
C MET A 183 -0.16 4.60 -3.09
N GLY A 184 -0.99 5.43 -3.72
CA GLY A 184 -1.03 5.54 -5.17
C GLY A 184 0.22 6.27 -5.68
N CYS A 185 0.66 5.95 -6.90
CA CYS A 185 1.77 6.61 -7.57
C CYS A 185 1.23 7.53 -8.67
N ALA A 186 1.32 8.85 -8.48
CA ALA A 186 0.91 9.82 -9.49
C ALA A 186 1.84 9.77 -10.71
N ASP A 187 1.30 10.22 -11.85
CA ASP A 187 2.04 10.50 -13.09
C ASP A 187 2.77 9.29 -13.71
N GLY A 188 2.44 8.08 -13.24
CA GLY A 188 3.00 6.82 -13.71
C GLY A 188 4.43 6.56 -13.21
N LEU A 189 4.93 5.37 -13.47
CA LEU A 189 6.30 4.99 -13.14
C LEU A 189 7.23 5.32 -14.31
N LYS A 190 8.36 5.99 -14.01
CA LYS A 190 9.37 6.30 -15.03
C LYS A 190 10.17 5.06 -15.38
N THR A 191 10.75 5.05 -16.58
CA THR A 191 11.67 3.97 -17.00
C THR A 191 12.84 3.89 -16.02
N GLY A 192 13.17 2.68 -15.58
CA GLY A 192 14.27 2.43 -14.65
C GLY A 192 13.85 2.41 -13.16
N MET A 193 12.60 2.73 -12.83
CA MET A 193 12.12 2.65 -11.43
C MET A 193 11.83 1.23 -10.95
N LEU A 194 11.76 0.25 -11.84
CA LEU A 194 11.46 -1.14 -11.48
C LEU A 194 12.73 -1.96 -11.38
N SER A 195 12.83 -2.83 -10.38
CA SER A 195 13.84 -3.87 -10.22
C SER A 195 13.23 -5.22 -9.86
N GLU A 196 14.01 -6.29 -10.02
CA GLU A 196 13.65 -7.64 -9.57
C GLU A 196 13.46 -7.73 -8.04
N PRO A 197 12.70 -8.72 -7.53
CA PRO A 197 11.93 -9.70 -8.29
C PRO A 197 10.70 -9.06 -8.95
N CYS A 198 10.32 -9.58 -10.11
CA CYS A 198 9.13 -9.15 -10.84
C CYS A 198 8.35 -10.33 -11.43
N ILE A 199 7.05 -10.11 -11.65
CA ILE A 199 6.18 -11.05 -12.36
C ILE A 199 5.66 -10.35 -13.61
N LYS A 200 5.80 -11.00 -14.77
CA LYS A 200 5.27 -10.46 -16.03
C LYS A 200 3.77 -10.68 -16.14
N ILE A 201 3.07 -9.73 -16.76
CA ILE A 201 1.67 -9.91 -17.19
C ILE A 201 1.63 -10.97 -18.29
#